data_AF-A0A1F2ZR52-F1
#
_entry.id   AF-A0A1F2ZR52-F1
#
_cell.length_a   1.000
_cell.length_b   1.000
_cell.length_c   1.000
_cell.angle_alpha   90.00
_cell.angle_beta   90.00
_cell.angle_gamma   90.00
#
_symmetry.space_group_name_H-M   'P 1'
#
loop_
_entity.id
_entity.type
_entity.pdbx_description
1 polymer ?
#
loop_
_entity_poly.entity_id
_entity_poly.type
_entity_poly.pdbx_seq_one_letter_code
_entity_poly.pdbx_strand_id
1 'polypeptide(L)'
;MKKILFVLAIFVLTNAQAQNNFGNAMQKIVSGNGPVTKAEYDQFWQQLGMNKPEDRKMIVDVMRKSFLLTQEYQKEIWLCAEKAWLLRSIPKCEMAEIKFKLIAADMEKTGQHDALKQMKDSSTRLLKAASKREDFKIKEDAAPLPLTIATMKETRENIERTLNRFEQVLRAEYKEK
;
A
#
# COMPACT_ATOMS: atom_id res chain seq x y z
N MET A 1 -34.49 5.08 11.14
CA MET A 1 -33.08 5.53 11.20
C MET A 1 -32.39 5.13 9.90
N LYS A 2 -31.84 6.13 9.20
CA LYS A 2 -31.37 6.08 7.82
C LYS A 2 -30.17 5.11 7.67
N LYS A 3 -30.37 4.02 6.94
CA LYS A 3 -29.30 3.16 6.40
C LYS A 3 -28.69 3.90 5.22
N ILE A 4 -27.62 4.67 5.45
CA ILE A 4 -26.92 5.41 4.40
C ILE A 4 -25.42 5.07 4.50
N LEU A 5 -24.96 4.39 3.45
CA LEU A 5 -23.59 4.33 2.93
C LEU A 5 -22.47 3.96 3.92
N PHE A 6 -22.16 2.67 4.05
CA PHE A 6 -20.79 2.24 4.40
C PHE A 6 -20.47 0.84 3.83
N VAL A 7 -20.86 0.62 2.57
CA VAL A 7 -20.38 -0.53 1.76
C VAL A 7 -19.33 -0.06 0.72
N LEU A 8 -18.72 1.10 0.95
CA LEU A 8 -17.93 1.83 -0.04
C LEU A 8 -16.43 1.53 0.03
N ALA A 9 -16.12 0.23 -0.04
CA ALA A 9 -15.03 -0.26 -0.90
C ALA A 9 -15.50 -1.45 -1.77
N ILE A 10 -16.76 -1.89 -1.61
CA ILE A 10 -17.34 -3.05 -2.31
C ILE A 10 -18.46 -2.62 -3.29
N PHE A 11 -19.06 -1.43 -3.13
CA PHE A 11 -20.14 -0.96 -4.02
C PHE A 11 -19.72 -0.12 -5.25
N VAL A 12 -18.42 0.05 -5.53
CA VAL A 12 -18.00 0.62 -6.83
C VAL A 12 -17.76 -0.46 -7.88
N LEU A 13 -17.64 -1.74 -7.51
CA LEU A 13 -17.22 -2.80 -8.44
C LEU A 13 -17.96 -4.12 -8.18
N THR A 14 -19.29 -4.14 -8.30
CA THR A 14 -20.08 -5.38 -8.26
C THR A 14 -19.97 -6.22 -9.54
N ASN A 15 -19.25 -5.71 -10.54
CA ASN A 15 -18.88 -6.47 -11.74
C ASN A 15 -17.42 -6.92 -11.60
N ALA A 16 -17.15 -8.22 -11.75
CA ALA A 16 -15.80 -8.76 -11.80
C ALA A 16 -14.89 -8.02 -12.82
N GLN A 17 -15.49 -7.51 -13.91
CA GLN A 17 -14.80 -6.65 -14.89
C GLN A 17 -14.26 -5.34 -14.28
N ALA A 18 -15.00 -4.73 -13.36
CA ALA A 18 -14.61 -3.47 -12.77
C ALA A 18 -13.48 -3.67 -11.74
N GLN A 19 -13.50 -4.79 -10.98
CA GLN A 19 -12.36 -5.22 -10.15
C GLN A 19 -11.12 -5.52 -10.99
N ASN A 20 -11.27 -6.18 -12.14
CA ASN A 20 -10.18 -6.42 -13.07
C ASN A 20 -9.61 -5.12 -13.67
N ASN A 21 -10.47 -4.17 -14.04
CA ASN A 21 -10.05 -2.87 -14.56
C ASN A 21 -9.28 -2.06 -13.52
N PHE A 22 -9.74 -2.07 -12.26
CA PHE A 22 -9.04 -1.44 -11.15
C PHE A 22 -7.68 -2.09 -10.89
N GLY A 23 -7.63 -3.43 -10.79
CA GLY A 23 -6.38 -4.18 -10.61
C GLY A 23 -5.36 -3.90 -11.73
N ASN A 24 -5.81 -3.89 -12.98
CA ASN A 24 -4.96 -3.59 -14.13
C ASN A 24 -4.46 -2.15 -14.15
N ALA A 25 -5.32 -1.18 -13.83
CA ALA A 25 -4.94 0.23 -13.75
C ALA A 25 -3.88 0.45 -12.66
N MET A 26 -4.09 -0.15 -11.48
CA MET A 26 -3.15 -0.12 -10.37
C MET A 26 -1.80 -0.76 -10.74
N GLN A 27 -1.82 -1.95 -11.34
CA GLN A 27 -0.62 -2.68 -11.72
C GLN A 27 0.23 -1.90 -12.74
N LYS A 28 -0.40 -1.21 -13.69
CA LYS A 28 0.31 -0.35 -14.67
C LYS A 28 1.01 0.82 -13.98
N ILE A 29 0.39 1.45 -12.99
CA ILE A 29 1.04 2.51 -12.22
C ILE A 29 2.20 1.97 -11.39
N VAL A 30 2.04 0.81 -10.73
CA VAL A 30 3.11 0.16 -9.93
C VAL A 30 4.31 -0.23 -10.79
N SER A 31 4.06 -0.81 -11.97
CA SER A 31 5.10 -1.37 -12.84
C SER A 31 5.79 -0.35 -13.75
N GLY A 32 5.23 0.87 -13.87
CA GLY A 32 5.83 1.89 -14.70
C GLY A 32 7.15 2.44 -14.14
N ASN A 33 8.02 2.89 -15.03
CA ASN A 33 9.32 3.45 -14.70
C ASN A 33 9.26 4.99 -14.74
N GLY A 34 9.95 5.64 -13.80
CA GLY A 34 10.06 7.10 -13.77
C GLY A 34 8.78 7.82 -13.30
N PRO A 35 8.65 9.13 -13.59
CA PRO A 35 7.44 9.92 -13.33
C PRO A 35 6.23 9.41 -14.11
N VAL A 36 5.02 9.74 -13.63
CA VAL A 36 3.77 9.41 -14.34
C VAL A 36 3.60 10.39 -15.50
N THR A 37 3.51 9.87 -16.71
CA THR A 37 3.22 10.66 -17.91
C THR A 37 1.75 11.04 -17.99
N LYS A 38 1.42 12.08 -18.78
CA LYS A 38 0.03 12.48 -19.02
C LYS A 38 -0.80 11.32 -19.59
N ALA A 39 -0.23 10.57 -20.52
CA ALA A 39 -0.89 9.40 -21.12
C ALA A 39 -1.22 8.33 -20.08
N GLU A 40 -0.29 8.00 -19.17
CA GLU A 40 -0.56 7.07 -18.07
C GLU A 40 -1.62 7.60 -17.10
N TYR A 41 -1.61 8.90 -16.81
CA TYR A 41 -2.62 9.54 -15.98
C TYR A 41 -4.02 9.44 -16.60
N ASP A 42 -4.15 9.83 -17.86
CA ASP A 42 -5.44 9.82 -18.58
C ASP A 42 -5.95 8.38 -18.72
N GLN A 43 -5.07 7.43 -19.05
CA GLN A 43 -5.42 6.02 -19.16
C GLN A 43 -5.86 5.42 -17.82
N PHE A 44 -5.21 5.79 -16.71
CA PHE A 44 -5.61 5.33 -15.37
C PHE A 44 -7.07 5.72 -15.08
N TRP A 45 -7.43 6.99 -15.27
CA TRP A 45 -8.80 7.45 -15.01
C TRP A 45 -9.82 6.90 -16.02
N GLN A 46 -9.42 6.72 -17.29
CA GLN A 46 -10.24 6.09 -18.32
C GLN A 46 -10.55 4.63 -17.97
N GLN A 47 -9.56 3.85 -17.53
CA GLN A 47 -9.76 2.45 -17.13
C GLN A 47 -10.69 2.30 -15.93
N LEU A 48 -10.72 3.29 -15.04
CA LEU A 48 -11.65 3.34 -13.91
C LEU A 48 -13.05 3.85 -14.29
N GLY A 49 -13.25 4.33 -15.52
CA GLY A 49 -14.51 4.94 -15.96
C GLY A 49 -14.80 6.29 -15.33
N MET A 50 -13.78 6.96 -14.75
CA MET A 50 -13.93 8.18 -13.94
C MET A 50 -13.58 9.42 -14.78
N ASN A 51 -14.55 9.85 -15.59
CA ASN A 51 -14.36 10.95 -16.53
C ASN A 51 -14.62 12.34 -15.91
N LYS A 52 -15.24 12.41 -14.72
CA LYS A 52 -15.57 13.67 -14.04
C LYS A 52 -14.66 13.91 -12.83
N PRO A 53 -14.22 15.16 -12.56
CA PRO A 53 -13.40 15.48 -11.41
C PRO A 53 -13.98 15.04 -10.05
N GLU A 54 -15.30 15.11 -9.89
CA GLU A 54 -16.00 14.75 -8.65
C GLU A 54 -15.88 13.26 -8.34
N ASP A 55 -15.98 12.41 -9.37
CA ASP A 55 -15.87 10.96 -9.24
C ASP A 55 -14.43 10.56 -8.87
N ARG A 56 -13.44 11.27 -9.41
CA ARG A 56 -12.03 11.08 -9.07
C ARG A 56 -11.75 11.41 -7.62
N LYS A 57 -12.37 12.48 -7.08
CA LYS A 57 -12.14 12.92 -5.69
C LYS A 57 -12.46 11.82 -4.68
N MET A 58 -13.59 11.12 -4.86
CA MET A 58 -13.97 10.00 -3.98
C MET A 58 -12.92 8.88 -4.01
N ILE A 59 -12.45 8.50 -5.21
CA ILE A 59 -11.41 7.47 -5.37
C ILE A 59 -10.09 7.93 -4.75
N VAL A 60 -9.67 9.18 -4.99
CA VAL A 60 -8.46 9.75 -4.39
C VAL A 60 -8.52 9.69 -2.88
N ASP A 61 -9.64 10.07 -2.27
CA ASP A 61 -9.81 10.08 -0.82
C ASP A 61 -9.71 8.66 -0.24
N VAL A 62 -10.36 7.68 -0.87
CA VAL A 62 -10.30 6.27 -0.45
C VAL A 62 -8.89 5.72 -0.59
N MET A 63 -8.25 5.96 -1.74
CA MET A 63 -6.90 5.49 -2.03
C MET A 63 -5.83 6.08 -1.10
N ARG A 64 -5.98 7.36 -0.72
CA ARG A 64 -5.09 8.02 0.22
C ARG A 64 -5.22 7.47 1.63
N LYS A 65 -6.45 7.26 2.10
CA LYS A 65 -6.73 6.80 3.47
C LYS A 65 -6.45 5.31 3.68
N SER A 66 -6.53 4.50 2.64
CA SER A 66 -6.32 3.05 2.72
C SER A 66 -4.99 2.65 2.09
N PHE A 67 -4.95 2.53 0.77
CA PHE A 67 -3.83 1.97 0.02
C PHE A 67 -2.51 2.70 0.28
N LEU A 68 -2.47 4.03 0.10
CA LEU A 68 -1.24 4.80 0.29
C LEU A 68 -0.75 4.72 1.74
N LEU A 69 -1.66 4.83 2.72
CA LEU A 69 -1.30 4.70 4.12
C LEU A 69 -0.72 3.30 4.44
N THR A 70 -1.27 2.23 3.85
CA THR A 70 -0.70 0.88 3.97
C THR A 70 0.68 0.78 3.33
N GLN A 71 0.89 1.35 2.14
CA GLN A 71 2.21 1.36 1.49
C GLN A 71 3.23 2.16 2.31
N GLU A 72 2.84 3.30 2.87
CA GLU A 72 3.69 4.08 3.78
C GLU A 72 4.04 3.28 5.04
N TYR A 73 3.09 2.55 5.64
CA TYR A 73 3.36 1.66 6.75
C TYR A 73 4.38 0.58 6.38
N GLN A 74 4.23 -0.06 5.23
CA GLN A 74 5.20 -1.05 4.74
C GLN A 74 6.59 -0.44 4.56
N LYS A 75 6.69 0.78 3.99
CA LYS A 75 7.95 1.52 3.88
C LYS A 75 8.66 1.69 5.23
N GLU A 76 7.92 2.11 6.25
CA GLU A 76 8.47 2.27 7.62
C GLU A 76 8.88 0.94 8.26
N ILE A 77 8.13 -0.15 7.99
CA ILE A 77 8.48 -1.49 8.46
C ILE A 77 9.79 -1.98 7.83
N TRP A 78 10.00 -1.78 6.53
CA TRP A 78 11.25 -2.15 5.86
C TRP A 78 12.43 -1.32 6.37
N LEU A 79 12.23 -0.02 6.60
CA LEU A 79 13.25 0.82 7.25
C LEU A 79 13.59 0.31 8.65
N CYS A 80 12.59 -0.15 9.41
CA CYS A 80 12.79 -0.77 10.71
C CYS A 80 13.50 -2.12 10.62
N ALA A 81 13.26 -2.91 9.58
CA ALA A 81 13.96 -4.16 9.33
C ALA A 81 15.46 -3.91 9.07
N GLU A 82 15.80 -2.88 8.29
CA GLU A 82 17.19 -2.44 8.09
C GLU A 82 17.85 -2.10 9.44
N LYS A 83 17.17 -1.32 10.29
CA LYS A 83 17.66 -0.98 11.63
C LYS A 83 17.82 -2.22 12.52
N ALA A 84 16.85 -3.13 12.49
CA ALA A 84 16.87 -4.36 13.27
C ALA A 84 18.05 -5.26 12.90
N TRP A 85 18.36 -5.34 11.61
CA TRP A 85 19.51 -6.09 11.09
C TRP A 85 20.86 -5.54 11.60
N LEU A 86 20.99 -4.22 11.63
CA LEU A 86 22.19 -3.53 12.12
C LEU A 86 22.34 -3.69 13.64
N LEU A 87 21.26 -3.48 14.39
CA LEU A 87 21.23 -3.53 15.85
C LEU A 87 21.16 -4.95 16.42
N ARG A 88 20.90 -5.97 15.58
CA ARG A 88 20.64 -7.36 15.97
C ARG A 88 19.57 -7.50 17.07
N SER A 89 18.61 -6.59 17.05
CA SER A 89 17.51 -6.49 18.03
C SER A 89 16.34 -5.75 17.38
N ILE A 90 15.14 -5.87 17.92
CA ILE A 90 13.96 -5.17 17.38
C ILE A 90 13.97 -3.73 17.90
N PRO A 91 14.13 -2.71 17.04
CA PRO A 91 14.08 -1.31 17.46
C PRO A 91 12.63 -0.87 17.71
N LYS A 92 12.48 0.27 18.40
CA LYS A 92 11.19 0.99 18.42
C LYS A 92 10.91 1.58 17.03
N CYS A 93 9.70 1.39 16.53
CA CYS A 93 9.27 1.77 15.18
C CYS A 93 8.13 2.79 15.24
N GLU A 94 8.37 3.94 15.87
CA GLU A 94 7.34 4.92 16.21
C GLU A 94 6.49 5.35 15.00
N MET A 95 7.13 5.63 13.86
CA MET A 95 6.41 6.02 12.64
C MET A 95 5.55 4.88 12.07
N ALA A 96 6.04 3.64 12.13
CA ALA A 96 5.26 2.48 11.73
C ALA A 96 4.08 2.25 12.68
N GLU A 97 4.26 2.45 13.98
CA GLU A 97 3.19 2.35 14.99
C GLU A 97 2.11 3.41 14.78
N ILE A 98 2.48 4.66 14.50
CA ILE A 98 1.54 5.74 14.18
C ILE A 98 0.71 5.37 12.95
N LYS A 99 1.36 4.94 11.87
CA LYS A 99 0.66 4.54 10.63
C LYS A 99 -0.24 3.32 10.85
N PHE A 100 0.23 2.32 11.60
CA PHE A 100 -0.57 1.15 11.94
C PHE A 100 -1.84 1.51 12.72
N LYS A 101 -1.76 2.44 13.68
CA LYS A 101 -2.95 2.94 14.41
C LYS A 101 -3.97 3.61 13.49
N LEU A 102 -3.50 4.39 12.51
CA LEU A 102 -4.38 5.02 11.51
C LEU A 102 -5.06 3.96 10.64
N ILE A 103 -4.34 2.92 10.21
CA ILE A 103 -4.90 1.80 9.44
C ILE A 103 -5.91 1.02 10.30
N ALA A 104 -5.56 0.71 11.54
CA ALA A 104 -6.43 -0.01 12.47
C ALA A 104 -7.77 0.71 12.67
N ALA A 105 -7.74 2.03 12.89
CA ALA A 105 -8.95 2.84 13.07
C ALA A 105 -9.88 2.85 11.84
N ASP A 106 -9.34 2.64 10.64
CA ASP A 106 -10.12 2.52 9.40
C ASP A 106 -10.65 1.08 9.19
N MET A 107 -9.77 0.09 9.38
CA MET A 107 -10.12 -1.34 9.20
C MET A 107 -11.09 -1.86 10.25
N GLU A 108 -11.04 -1.34 11.48
CA GLU A 108 -12.00 -1.69 12.54
C GLU A 108 -13.43 -1.24 12.18
N LYS A 109 -13.60 -0.06 11.55
CA LYS A 109 -14.92 0.42 11.12
C LYS A 109 -15.52 -0.43 10.01
N THR A 110 -14.68 -1.12 9.23
CA THR A 110 -15.09 -1.95 8.09
C THR A 110 -15.12 -3.44 8.42
N GLY A 111 -14.82 -3.84 9.67
CA GLY A 111 -14.84 -5.23 10.13
C GLY A 111 -13.67 -6.09 9.63
N GLN A 112 -12.60 -5.50 9.08
CA GLN A 112 -11.47 -6.22 8.50
C GLN A 112 -10.41 -6.63 9.54
N HIS A 113 -10.84 -7.20 10.67
CA HIS A 113 -9.96 -7.52 11.79
C HIS A 113 -8.89 -8.57 11.46
N ASP A 114 -9.22 -9.58 10.65
CA ASP A 114 -8.27 -10.63 10.26
C ASP A 114 -7.13 -10.08 9.40
N ALA A 115 -7.45 -9.21 8.44
CA ALA A 115 -6.44 -8.56 7.61
C ALA A 115 -5.51 -7.66 8.44
N LEU A 116 -6.06 -6.92 9.41
CA LEU A 116 -5.28 -6.11 10.34
C LEU A 116 -4.32 -6.97 11.18
N LYS A 117 -4.80 -8.11 11.70
CA LYS A 117 -3.99 -9.06 12.45
C LYS A 117 -2.87 -9.64 11.59
N GLN A 118 -3.19 -10.12 10.39
CA GLN A 118 -2.20 -10.65 9.43
C GLN A 118 -1.12 -9.63 9.09
N MET A 119 -1.49 -8.36 8.89
CA MET A 119 -0.54 -7.29 8.61
C MET A 119 0.43 -7.06 9.79
N LYS A 120 -0.07 -7.07 11.02
CA LYS A 120 0.76 -6.92 12.23
C LYS A 120 1.68 -8.12 12.44
N ASP A 121 1.15 -9.32 12.27
CA ASP A 121 1.89 -10.57 12.46
C ASP A 121 3.01 -10.71 11.42
N SER A 122 2.72 -10.42 10.15
CA SER A 122 3.72 -10.43 9.07
C SER A 122 4.86 -9.44 9.36
N SER A 123 4.53 -8.21 9.75
CA SER A 123 5.52 -7.18 10.08
C SER A 123 6.37 -7.57 11.29
N THR A 124 5.75 -8.15 12.32
CA THR A 124 6.47 -8.66 13.50
C THR A 124 7.43 -9.78 13.15
N ARG A 125 7.02 -10.73 12.29
CA ARG A 125 7.89 -11.80 11.81
C ARG A 125 9.06 -11.26 11.00
N LEU A 126 8.83 -10.28 10.12
CA LEU A 126 9.91 -9.63 9.35
C LEU A 126 10.95 -8.99 10.27
N LEU A 127 10.52 -8.21 11.27
CA LEU A 127 11.45 -7.56 12.21
C LEU A 127 12.24 -8.59 13.04
N LYS A 128 11.59 -9.68 13.46
CA LYS A 128 12.26 -10.79 14.15
C LYS A 128 13.31 -11.45 13.26
N ALA A 129 12.95 -11.81 12.03
CA ALA A 129 13.87 -12.42 11.07
C ALA A 129 15.06 -11.49 10.80
N ALA A 130 14.81 -10.20 10.55
CA ALA A 130 15.85 -9.19 10.33
C ALA A 130 16.80 -9.07 11.54
N SER A 131 16.28 -9.00 12.77
CA SER A 131 17.10 -8.92 13.98
C SER A 131 18.02 -10.13 14.19
N LYS A 132 17.59 -11.30 13.71
CA LYS A 132 18.34 -12.55 13.80
C LYS A 132 19.19 -12.83 12.57
N ARG A 133 19.02 -12.04 11.51
CA ARG A 133 19.61 -12.25 10.17
C ARG A 133 19.20 -13.59 9.55
N GLU A 134 17.95 -13.96 9.78
CA GLU A 134 17.31 -15.14 9.21
C GLU A 134 16.52 -14.77 7.96
N ASP A 135 16.29 -15.74 7.09
CA ASP A 135 15.41 -15.56 5.95
C ASP A 135 13.96 -15.33 6.40
N PHE A 136 13.22 -14.54 5.62
CA PHE A 136 11.84 -14.21 5.90
C PHE A 136 10.89 -14.94 4.96
N LYS A 137 9.92 -15.66 5.53
CA LYS A 137 8.81 -16.22 4.77
C LYS A 137 7.60 -15.30 4.82
N ILE A 138 7.25 -14.75 3.66
CA ILE A 138 6.06 -13.87 3.51
C ILE A 138 4.78 -14.64 3.89
N LYS A 139 4.68 -15.90 3.47
CA LYS A 139 3.62 -16.87 3.82
C LYS A 139 4.23 -18.26 3.96
N GLU A 140 3.52 -19.20 4.61
CA GLU A 140 4.05 -20.54 4.91
C GLU A 140 4.54 -21.28 3.65
N ASP A 141 3.79 -21.16 2.55
CA ASP A 141 4.09 -21.82 1.26
C ASP A 141 4.99 -21.00 0.32
N ALA A 142 5.49 -19.84 0.75
CA ALA A 142 6.40 -19.05 -0.07
C ALA A 142 7.85 -19.49 0.12
N ALA A 143 8.63 -19.39 -0.97
CA ALA A 143 10.07 -19.47 -0.88
C ALA A 143 10.58 -18.42 0.14
N PRO A 144 11.52 -18.79 1.01
CA PRO A 144 12.12 -17.84 1.93
C PRO A 144 12.82 -16.72 1.16
N LEU A 145 12.58 -15.48 1.59
CA LEU A 145 13.26 -14.30 1.09
C LEU A 145 14.56 -14.12 1.90
N PRO A 146 15.74 -14.19 1.28
CA PRO A 146 16.97 -13.86 1.98
C PRO A 146 16.95 -12.39 2.37
N LEU A 147 17.00 -12.14 3.67
CA LEU A 147 17.11 -10.78 4.20
C LEU A 147 18.58 -10.36 4.15
N THR A 148 18.83 -9.22 3.52
CA THR A 148 20.12 -8.52 3.54
C THR A 148 19.82 -7.02 3.55
N ILE A 149 20.81 -6.18 3.89
CA ILE A 149 20.65 -4.73 3.77
C ILE A 149 20.29 -4.33 2.34
N ALA A 150 20.91 -4.97 1.33
CA ALA A 150 20.64 -4.68 -0.07
C ALA A 150 19.18 -4.99 -0.44
N THR A 151 18.68 -6.19 -0.11
CA THR A 151 17.31 -6.60 -0.45
C THR A 151 16.24 -5.80 0.31
N MET A 152 16.50 -5.45 1.57
CA MET A 152 15.60 -4.59 2.35
C MET A 152 15.55 -3.16 1.79
N LYS A 153 16.71 -2.59 1.44
CA LYS A 153 16.81 -1.27 0.84
C LYS A 153 16.14 -1.21 -0.52
N GLU A 154 16.39 -2.19 -1.39
CA GLU A 154 15.74 -2.31 -2.70
C GLU A 154 14.22 -2.38 -2.55
N THR A 155 13.73 -3.20 -1.60
CA THR A 155 12.29 -3.30 -1.34
C THR A 155 11.69 -1.97 -0.89
N ARG A 156 12.36 -1.26 0.03
CA ARG A 156 11.94 0.07 0.48
C ARG A 156 11.90 1.09 -0.66
N GLU A 157 12.93 1.12 -1.50
CA GLU A 157 13.02 2.02 -2.66
C GLU A 157 11.93 1.71 -3.71
N ASN A 158 11.58 0.44 -3.90
CA ASN A 158 10.47 0.04 -4.76
C ASN A 158 9.11 0.52 -4.21
N ILE A 159 8.90 0.44 -2.90
CA ILE A 159 7.70 0.98 -2.25
C ILE A 159 7.65 2.51 -2.39
N GLU A 160 8.78 3.19 -2.17
CA GLU A 160 8.88 4.65 -2.29
C GLU A 160 8.60 5.13 -3.72
N ARG A 161 9.15 4.44 -4.73
CA ARG A 161 8.84 4.69 -6.14
C ARG A 161 7.34 4.53 -6.43
N THR A 162 6.74 3.47 -5.91
CA THR A 162 5.31 3.18 -6.07
C THR A 162 4.47 4.29 -5.44
N LEU A 163 4.78 4.70 -4.20
CA LEU A 163 4.14 5.82 -3.52
C LEU A 163 4.23 7.10 -4.35
N ASN A 164 5.42 7.47 -4.81
CA ASN A 164 5.65 8.68 -5.61
C ASN A 164 4.85 8.68 -6.92
N ARG A 165 4.69 7.51 -7.57
CA ARG A 165 3.88 7.39 -8.78
C ARG A 165 2.39 7.51 -8.46
N PHE A 166 1.91 6.88 -7.38
CA PHE A 166 0.52 7.04 -6.98
C PHE A 166 0.17 8.46 -6.53
N GLU A 167 1.09 9.18 -5.87
CA GLU A 167 0.90 10.58 -5.52
C GLU A 167 0.76 11.50 -6.74
N GLN A 168 1.31 11.10 -7.89
CA GLN A 168 1.14 11.81 -9.16
C GLN A 168 -0.19 11.47 -9.83
N VAL A 169 -0.56 10.19 -9.87
CA VAL A 169 -1.80 9.77 -10.53
C VAL A 169 -3.06 10.14 -9.73
N LEU A 170 -2.97 10.14 -8.39
CA LEU A 170 -4.07 10.48 -7.47
C LEU A 170 -4.15 11.99 -7.19
N ARG A 171 -3.93 12.80 -8.24
CA ARG A 171 -4.20 14.24 -8.25
C ARG A 171 -5.49 14.50 -9.01
N ALA A 172 -6.21 15.54 -8.59
CA ALA A 172 -7.42 15.99 -9.28
C ALA A 172 -7.13 16.36 -10.75
N GLU A 173 -5.93 16.88 -11.02
CA GLU A 173 -5.45 17.26 -12.34
C GLU A 173 -4.02 16.77 -12.55
N TYR A 174 -3.69 16.48 -13.81
CA TYR A 174 -2.31 16.19 -14.20
C TYR A 174 -1.45 17.44 -14.06
N LYS A 175 -0.30 17.31 -13.40
CA LYS A 175 0.72 18.34 -13.30
C LYS A 175 2.07 17.70 -13.53
N GLU A 176 2.75 18.08 -14.62
CA GLU A 176 4.17 17.82 -14.79
C GLU A 176 4.92 18.46 -13.62
N LYS A 177 5.72 17.66 -12.92
CA LYS A 177 6.68 18.13 -11.93
C LYS A 177 8.07 18.00 -12.53
#